data_AF-A0A9D3P239-F1
#
_entry.id   AF-A0A9D3P239-F1
#
_cell.length_a   1.000
_cell.length_b   1.000
_cell.length_c   1.000
_cell.angle_alpha   90.00
_cell.angle_beta   90.00
_cell.angle_gamma   90.00
#
_symmetry.space_group_name_H-M   'P 1'
#
loop_
_entity.id
_entity.type
_entity.pdbx_description
1 polymer ?
#
loop_
_entity_poly.entity_id
_entity_poly.type
_entity_poly.pdbx_seq_one_letter_code
_entity_poly.pdbx_strand_id
1 'polypeptide(L)'
;MSGKMQLVKFSRVFLCLVVFRDLWPTYSDALAVSQGKLLRPTLITTVSDANLVYEFLLRGLVIDEDDNVGMQDEEMASMVKGRVFLNLINDDIPKTVPAMEELLVLIEEEEQSFEQDHFQTLILGIIYSAYQAREKKEESQQQAWTGVLGRLANATLVQLRKS
;
A
#
# COMPACT_ATOMS: atom_id res chain seq x y z
N MET A 1 -13.17 -31.83 -7.76
CA MET A 1 -14.16 -31.12 -6.91
C MET A 1 -13.57 -29.84 -6.28
N SER A 2 -12.69 -29.10 -6.98
CA SER A 2 -11.95 -27.96 -6.42
C SER A 2 -11.85 -26.85 -7.48
N GLY A 3 -12.83 -25.96 -7.49
CA GLY A 3 -12.89 -24.85 -8.46
C GLY A 3 -13.98 -23.84 -8.09
N LYS A 4 -15.09 -24.34 -7.51
CA LYS A 4 -16.17 -23.47 -7.00
C LYS A 4 -15.78 -22.75 -5.70
N MET A 5 -14.88 -23.30 -4.89
CA MET A 5 -14.55 -22.75 -3.56
C MET A 5 -13.58 -21.55 -3.61
N GLN A 6 -12.79 -21.40 -4.68
CA GLN A 6 -11.91 -20.24 -4.89
C GLN A 6 -12.67 -19.05 -5.49
N LEU A 7 -13.64 -19.33 -6.37
CA LEU A 7 -14.47 -18.30 -7.00
C LEU A 7 -15.36 -17.57 -5.99
N VAL A 8 -15.87 -18.27 -4.97
CA VAL A 8 -16.68 -17.68 -3.90
C VAL A 8 -15.84 -16.77 -2.99
N LYS A 9 -14.56 -17.07 -2.79
CA LYS A 9 -13.66 -16.21 -2.00
C LYS A 9 -13.31 -14.93 -2.76
N PHE A 10 -12.97 -15.04 -4.04
CA PHE A 10 -12.75 -13.87 -4.91
C PHE A 10 -14.01 -13.01 -5.04
N SER A 11 -15.18 -13.64 -5.20
CA SER A 11 -16.46 -12.92 -5.28
C SER A 11 -16.81 -12.19 -3.98
N ARG A 12 -16.41 -12.70 -2.81
CA ARG A 12 -16.63 -12.02 -1.52
C ARG A 12 -15.67 -10.85 -1.30
N VAL A 13 -14.42 -10.97 -1.73
CA VAL A 13 -13.45 -9.85 -1.70
C VAL A 13 -13.88 -8.74 -2.65
N PHE A 14 -14.34 -9.11 -3.86
CA PHE A 14 -14.83 -8.15 -4.85
C PHE A 14 -16.14 -7.47 -4.38
N LEU A 15 -17.04 -8.22 -3.73
CA LEU A 15 -18.25 -7.65 -3.12
C LEU A 15 -17.92 -6.67 -1.98
N CYS A 16 -16.91 -6.97 -1.15
CA CYS A 16 -16.44 -6.02 -0.14
C CYS A 16 -15.92 -4.73 -0.78
N LEU A 17 -15.12 -4.82 -1.85
CA LEU A 17 -14.58 -3.64 -2.53
C LEU A 17 -15.66 -2.79 -3.22
N VAL A 18 -16.70 -3.41 -3.77
CA VAL A 18 -17.81 -2.68 -4.43
C VAL A 18 -18.75 -2.02 -3.41
N VAL A 19 -19.00 -2.65 -2.25
CA VAL A 19 -19.89 -2.06 -1.21
C VAL A 19 -19.25 -0.84 -0.52
N PHE A 20 -17.92 -0.78 -0.42
CA PHE A 20 -17.20 0.40 0.10
C PHE A 20 -17.23 1.61 -0.85
N ARG A 21 -17.53 1.40 -2.15
CA ARG A 21 -17.61 2.48 -3.15
C ARG A 21 -18.81 3.40 -2.94
N ASP A 22 -19.91 2.88 -2.40
CA ASP A 22 -21.20 3.57 -2.37
C ASP A 22 -21.48 4.26 -1.02
N LEU A 23 -20.51 4.26 -0.08
CA LEU A 23 -20.64 4.78 1.28
C LEU A 23 -19.56 5.83 1.62
N TRP A 24 -19.35 6.82 0.75
CA TRP A 24 -18.60 8.02 1.14
C TRP A 24 -19.22 9.27 0.53
N PRO A 25 -19.73 10.22 1.34
CA PRO A 25 -20.21 11.49 0.81
C PRO A 25 -19.03 12.30 0.27
N THR A 26 -19.19 12.85 -0.93
CA THR A 26 -18.30 13.83 -1.54
C THR A 26 -18.05 15.00 -0.59
N TYR A 27 -16.84 15.10 -0.07
CA TYR A 27 -16.33 16.30 0.61
C TYR A 27 -15.26 16.92 -0.29
N SER A 28 -15.60 18.04 -0.91
CA SER A 28 -14.70 18.85 -1.72
C SER A 28 -14.25 20.08 -0.94
N ASP A 29 -12.97 20.41 -1.13
CA ASP A 29 -12.24 21.64 -0.80
C ASP A 29 -12.16 22.09 0.66
N ALA A 30 -10.96 21.96 1.22
CA ALA A 30 -10.04 23.08 1.42
C ALA A 30 -8.72 22.50 1.95
N LEU A 31 -7.58 23.14 1.67
CA LEU A 31 -6.68 23.62 2.73
C LEU A 31 -5.46 24.33 2.14
N ALA A 32 -5.42 25.62 2.46
CA ALA A 32 -4.21 26.42 2.46
C ALA A 32 -3.48 26.23 3.80
N VAL A 33 -2.15 26.09 3.70
CA VAL A 33 -1.09 26.53 4.63
C VAL A 33 -1.13 26.03 6.09
N SER A 34 -0.11 25.25 6.47
CA SER A 34 0.52 25.31 7.80
C SER A 34 1.93 24.70 7.80
N GLN A 35 2.93 25.59 7.79
CA GLN A 35 4.25 25.55 8.45
C GLN A 35 5.02 24.22 8.61
N GLY A 36 6.20 24.15 7.98
CA GLY A 36 7.42 23.61 8.59
C GLY A 36 7.65 22.09 8.61
N LYS A 37 6.67 21.26 8.24
CA LYS A 37 6.90 19.84 7.92
C LYS A 37 7.39 19.80 6.46
N LEU A 38 8.52 19.14 6.16
CA LEU A 38 8.87 18.84 4.77
C LEU A 38 7.62 18.18 4.14
N LEU A 39 6.97 18.86 3.19
CA LEU A 39 5.67 18.43 2.68
C LEU A 39 5.87 17.12 1.95
N ARG A 40 5.61 16.01 2.65
CA ARG A 40 5.65 14.67 2.07
C ARG A 40 4.57 14.65 0.99
N PRO A 41 4.92 14.29 -0.26
CA PRO A 41 3.94 14.32 -1.32
C PRO A 41 2.85 13.30 -1.01
N THR A 42 1.60 13.77 -0.96
CA THR A 42 0.45 12.94 -0.68
C THR A 42 0.00 12.26 -1.97
N LEU A 43 0.20 10.95 -2.04
CA LEU A 43 -0.13 10.13 -3.19
C LEU A 43 -1.64 9.92 -3.32
N ILE A 44 -2.31 9.62 -2.22
CA ILE A 44 -3.72 9.22 -2.19
C ILE A 44 -4.53 10.25 -1.39
N THR A 45 -5.13 11.22 -2.07
CA THR A 45 -6.08 12.17 -1.45
C THR A 45 -7.52 11.96 -1.93
N THR A 46 -7.68 11.29 -3.07
CA THR A 46 -8.99 11.07 -3.72
C THR A 46 -9.18 9.61 -4.10
N VAL A 47 -10.43 9.24 -4.40
CA VAL A 47 -10.75 7.92 -4.98
C VAL A 47 -10.07 7.74 -6.34
N SER A 48 -9.92 8.81 -7.12
CA SER A 48 -9.20 8.74 -8.40
C SER A 48 -7.73 8.39 -8.20
N ASP A 49 -7.09 8.92 -7.15
CA ASP A 49 -5.71 8.56 -6.82
C ASP A 49 -5.60 7.10 -6.37
N ALA A 50 -6.54 6.62 -5.55
CA ALA A 50 -6.57 5.22 -5.13
C ALA A 50 -6.77 4.27 -6.33
N ASN A 51 -7.64 4.63 -7.26
CA ASN A 51 -7.82 3.90 -8.52
C ASN A 51 -6.54 3.89 -9.34
N LEU A 52 -5.81 5.02 -9.40
CA LEU A 52 -4.55 5.08 -10.14
C LEU A 52 -3.47 4.19 -9.50
N VAL A 53 -3.38 4.15 -8.17
CA VAL A 53 -2.48 3.19 -7.47
C VAL A 53 -2.87 1.75 -7.79
N TYR A 54 -4.17 1.44 -7.83
CA TYR A 54 -4.63 0.13 -8.26
C TYR A 54 -4.24 -0.19 -9.71
N GLU A 55 -4.34 0.77 -10.63
CA GLU A 55 -3.87 0.61 -12.01
C GLU A 55 -2.35 0.37 -12.08
N PHE A 56 -1.53 1.05 -11.28
CA PHE A 56 -0.10 0.77 -11.18
C PHE A 56 0.17 -0.70 -10.79
N LEU A 57 -0.60 -1.21 -9.82
CA LEU A 57 -0.47 -2.60 -9.37
C LEU A 57 -0.97 -3.62 -10.41
N LEU A 58 -2.02 -3.28 -11.18
CA LEU A 58 -2.53 -4.12 -12.25
C LEU A 58 -1.58 -4.21 -13.44
N ARG A 59 -0.96 -3.08 -13.82
CA ARG A 59 0.03 -3.01 -14.91
C ARG A 59 1.35 -3.67 -14.53
N GLY A 60 1.59 -3.84 -13.24
CA GLY A 60 2.71 -4.58 -12.70
C GLY A 60 3.86 -3.67 -12.32
N LEU A 61 4.37 -3.91 -11.12
CA LEU A 61 5.66 -3.39 -10.67
C LEU A 61 6.75 -4.42 -10.96
N VAL A 62 7.99 -3.96 -10.93
CA VAL A 62 9.18 -4.80 -10.93
C VAL A 62 10.05 -4.40 -9.75
N ILE A 63 10.70 -5.37 -9.14
CA ILE A 63 11.74 -5.13 -8.15
C ILE A 63 13.08 -5.58 -8.75
N ASP A 64 14.06 -4.68 -8.77
CA ASP A 64 15.40 -5.00 -9.26
C ASP A 64 16.26 -5.70 -8.20
N GLU A 65 17.52 -6.01 -8.55
CA GLU A 65 18.44 -6.70 -7.64
C GLU A 65 18.84 -5.86 -6.42
N ASP A 66 18.68 -4.53 -6.51
CA ASP A 66 18.94 -3.56 -5.45
C ASP A 66 17.68 -3.25 -4.61
N ASP A 67 16.62 -4.04 -4.79
CA ASP A 67 15.33 -3.90 -4.12
C ASP A 67 14.60 -2.56 -4.44
N ASN A 68 14.97 -1.89 -5.54
CA ASN A 68 14.24 -0.74 -6.05
C ASN A 68 13.01 -1.18 -6.83
N VAL A 69 11.93 -0.45 -6.63
CA VAL A 69 10.67 -0.64 -7.33
C VAL A 69 10.65 0.20 -8.59
N GLY A 70 10.31 -0.43 -9.71
CA GLY A 70 9.95 0.20 -10.98
C GLY A 70 8.51 -0.16 -11.40
N MET A 71 8.03 0.48 -12.47
CA MET A 71 6.79 0.11 -13.16
C MET A 71 7.12 -0.49 -14.52
N GLN A 72 6.38 -1.53 -14.92
CA GLN A 72 6.53 -2.13 -16.26
C GLN A 72 5.98 -1.23 -17.37
N ASP A 73 4.95 -0.45 -17.06
CA ASP A 73 4.32 0.48 -17.99
C ASP A 73 5.05 1.83 -17.97
N GLU A 74 5.80 2.11 -19.04
CA GLU A 74 6.60 3.33 -19.18
C GLU A 74 5.73 4.59 -19.21
N GLU A 75 4.51 4.52 -19.76
CA GLU A 75 3.59 5.65 -19.78
C GLU A 75 3.22 6.02 -18.35
N MET A 76 2.80 5.04 -17.54
CA MET A 76 2.47 5.26 -16.13
C MET A 76 3.67 5.71 -15.29
N ALA A 77 4.85 5.12 -15.53
CA ALA A 77 6.09 5.54 -14.86
C ALA A 77 6.43 7.02 -15.13
N SER A 78 6.09 7.51 -16.33
CA SER A 78 6.32 8.90 -16.75
C SER A 78 5.27 9.89 -16.23
N MET A 79 4.17 9.44 -15.64
CA MET A 79 3.16 10.32 -15.05
C MET A 79 3.73 11.00 -13.79
N VAL A 80 3.24 12.20 -13.45
CA VAL A 80 3.62 12.89 -12.20
C VAL A 80 3.31 12.01 -10.98
N LYS A 81 2.10 11.44 -10.92
CA LYS A 81 1.69 10.54 -9.84
C LYS A 81 2.46 9.21 -9.84
N GLY A 82 2.86 8.72 -11.02
CA GLY A 82 3.72 7.53 -11.13
C GLY A 82 5.10 7.77 -10.52
N ARG A 83 5.75 8.89 -10.88
CA ARG A 83 7.01 9.30 -10.24
C ARG A 83 6.88 9.51 -8.73
N VAL A 84 5.79 10.15 -8.28
CA VAL A 84 5.54 10.32 -6.83
C VAL A 84 5.42 8.96 -6.14
N PHE A 85 4.67 8.01 -6.71
CA PHE A 85 4.57 6.66 -6.17
C PHE A 85 5.94 5.99 -6.09
N LEU A 86 6.72 6.01 -7.18
CA LEU A 86 8.05 5.39 -7.24
C LEU A 86 9.03 5.99 -6.23
N ASN A 87 9.03 7.32 -6.07
CA ASN A 87 9.86 7.97 -5.07
C ASN A 87 9.45 7.55 -3.65
N LEU A 88 8.15 7.61 -3.33
CA LEU A 88 7.68 7.26 -1.99
C LEU A 88 7.97 5.80 -1.63
N ILE A 89 7.75 4.86 -2.54
CA ILE A 89 8.00 3.44 -2.25
C ILE A 89 9.49 3.09 -2.22
N ASN A 90 10.34 3.88 -2.88
CA ASN A 90 11.80 3.66 -2.86
C ASN A 90 12.51 4.35 -1.72
N ASP A 91 12.12 5.58 -1.41
CA ASP A 91 12.82 6.43 -0.45
C ASP A 91 12.29 6.24 0.97
N ASP A 92 10.98 5.98 1.12
CA ASP A 92 10.35 6.00 2.45
C ASP A 92 9.99 4.61 3.01
N ILE A 93 10.07 3.56 2.18
CA ILE A 93 9.65 2.21 2.59
C ILE A 93 10.88 1.34 2.85
N PRO A 94 11.01 0.78 4.06
CA PRO A 94 12.13 -0.09 4.40
C PRO A 94 12.26 -1.28 3.46
N LYS A 95 13.49 -1.52 3.00
CA LYS A 95 13.77 -2.56 1.99
C LYS A 95 14.11 -3.91 2.58
N THR A 96 14.41 -3.97 3.88
CA THR A 96 14.79 -5.19 4.59
C THR A 96 13.73 -5.60 5.61
N VAL A 97 13.65 -6.89 5.93
CA VAL A 97 12.70 -7.41 6.93
C VAL A 97 12.89 -6.73 8.30
N PRO A 98 14.11 -6.62 8.87
CA PRO A 98 14.28 -6.01 10.19
C PRO A 98 13.80 -4.56 10.25
N ALA A 99 14.13 -3.76 9.22
CA ALA A 99 13.70 -2.36 9.18
C ALA A 99 12.18 -2.22 8.93
N MET A 100 11.57 -3.16 8.20
CA MET A 100 10.11 -3.21 8.07
C MET A 100 9.42 -3.64 9.37
N GLU A 101 10.04 -4.51 10.14
CA GLU A 101 9.55 -4.89 11.48
C GLU A 101 9.63 -3.71 12.45
N GLU A 102 10.70 -2.90 12.41
CA GLU A 102 10.79 -1.65 13.18
C GLU A 102 9.66 -0.67 12.80
N LEU A 103 9.40 -0.49 11.50
CA LEU A 103 8.27 0.33 11.03
C LEU A 103 6.93 -0.23 11.51
N LEU A 104 6.77 -1.56 11.50
CA LEU A 104 5.55 -2.23 11.99
C LEU A 104 5.29 -1.97 13.47
N VAL A 105 6.32 -1.99 14.32
CA VAL A 105 6.17 -1.68 15.74
C VAL A 105 5.62 -0.26 15.92
N LEU A 106 6.17 0.72 15.19
CA LEU A 106 5.69 2.11 15.23
C LEU A 106 4.22 2.22 14.78
N ILE A 107 3.83 1.47 13.74
CA ILE A 107 2.46 1.42 13.23
C ILE A 107 1.50 0.75 14.23
N GLU A 108 1.93 -0.32 14.89
CA GLU A 108 1.11 -1.10 15.82
C GLU A 108 0.92 -0.39 17.18
N GLU A 109 1.91 0.38 17.64
CA GLU A 109 1.86 1.16 18.88
C GLU A 109 0.99 2.43 18.77
N GLU A 110 0.64 2.85 17.56
CA GLU A 110 -0.18 4.04 17.33
C GLU A 110 -1.64 3.80 17.77
N GLU A 111 -1.96 4.35 18.94
CA GLU A 111 -3.27 4.25 19.56
C GLU A 111 -4.33 5.06 18.81
N GLN A 112 -3.94 6.17 18.18
CA GLN A 112 -4.86 7.05 17.47
C GLN A 112 -5.19 6.51 16.07
N SER A 113 -6.20 7.12 15.45
CA SER A 113 -6.47 6.88 14.03
C SER A 113 -5.36 7.51 13.20
N PHE A 114 -4.94 6.84 12.14
CA PHE A 114 -3.82 7.29 11.33
C PHE A 114 -4.08 8.63 10.64
N GLU A 115 -3.10 9.52 10.74
CA GLU A 115 -2.96 10.61 9.78
C GLU A 115 -2.72 10.04 8.38
N GLN A 116 -3.05 10.84 7.36
CA GLN A 116 -2.95 10.44 5.96
C GLN A 116 -1.55 9.92 5.57
N ASP A 117 -0.48 10.54 6.10
CA ASP A 117 0.91 10.13 5.85
C ASP A 117 1.22 8.73 6.39
N HIS A 118 0.67 8.38 7.56
CA HIS A 118 0.84 7.06 8.17
C HIS A 118 0.04 6.01 7.40
N PHE A 119 -1.17 6.33 6.97
CA PHE A 119 -1.95 5.42 6.12
C PHE A 119 -1.27 5.17 4.77
N GLN A 120 -0.71 6.22 4.14
CA GLN A 120 0.08 6.07 2.92
C GLN A 120 1.30 5.15 3.14
N THR A 121 2.03 5.34 4.23
CA THR A 121 3.18 4.50 4.59
C THR A 121 2.76 3.03 4.77
N LEU A 122 1.63 2.80 5.45
CA LEU A 122 1.06 1.46 5.63
C LEU A 122 0.73 0.79 4.30
N ILE A 123 0.02 1.48 3.40
CA ILE A 123 -0.36 0.94 2.09
C ILE A 123 0.87 0.62 1.23
N LEU A 124 1.85 1.52 1.18
CA LEU A 124 3.08 1.29 0.42
C LEU A 124 3.92 0.15 1.02
N GLY A 125 3.96 0.01 2.35
CA GLY A 125 4.58 -1.12 3.03
C GLY A 125 3.92 -2.46 2.70
N ILE A 126 2.58 -2.48 2.60
CA ILE A 126 1.82 -3.66 2.16
C ILE A 126 2.16 -4.03 0.73
N ILE A 127 2.17 -3.05 -0.18
CA ILE A 127 2.51 -3.28 -1.59
C ILE A 127 3.90 -3.88 -1.70
N TYR A 128 4.90 -3.26 -1.07
CA TYR A 128 6.29 -3.73 -1.13
C TYR A 128 6.43 -5.14 -0.54
N SER A 129 5.86 -5.38 0.65
CA SER A 129 5.93 -6.69 1.32
C SER A 129 5.21 -7.78 0.53
N ALA A 130 4.13 -7.47 -0.17
CA ALA A 130 3.42 -8.41 -1.03
C ALA A 130 4.25 -8.81 -2.26
N TYR A 131 4.96 -7.86 -2.87
CA TYR A 131 5.88 -8.16 -3.97
C TYR A 131 7.05 -9.01 -3.49
N GLN A 132 7.67 -8.67 -2.35
CA GLN A 132 8.78 -9.47 -1.81
C GLN A 132 8.36 -10.89 -1.42
N ALA A 133 7.19 -11.06 -0.80
CA ALA A 133 6.62 -12.37 -0.50
C ALA A 133 6.29 -13.20 -1.75
N ARG A 134 6.16 -12.57 -2.92
CA ARG A 134 5.95 -13.24 -4.21
C ARG A 134 7.25 -13.56 -4.95
N GLU A 135 8.23 -12.66 -4.90
CA GLU A 135 9.38 -12.66 -5.82
C GLU A 135 10.69 -13.20 -5.21
N LYS A 136 10.84 -13.19 -3.88
CA LYS A 136 12.04 -13.78 -3.26
C LYS A 136 12.12 -15.28 -3.54
N LYS A 137 13.28 -15.73 -4.02
CA LYS A 137 13.55 -17.14 -4.37
C LYS A 137 13.85 -18.00 -3.15
N GLU A 138 14.42 -17.41 -2.11
CA GLU A 138 14.74 -18.12 -0.88
C GLU A 138 13.49 -18.25 -0.02
N GLU A 139 13.13 -19.49 0.34
CA GLU A 139 11.92 -19.79 1.10
C GLU A 139 11.90 -19.09 2.47
N SER A 140 13.05 -18.99 3.15
CA SER A 140 13.18 -18.32 4.45
C SER A 140 12.80 -16.84 4.35
N GLN A 141 13.29 -16.15 3.31
CA GLN A 141 13.01 -14.74 3.04
C GLN A 141 11.55 -14.56 2.64
N GLN A 142 11.03 -15.46 1.80
CA GLN A 142 9.63 -15.45 1.40
C GLN A 142 8.69 -15.57 2.61
N GLN A 143 8.99 -16.49 3.54
CA GLN A 143 8.23 -16.67 4.77
C GLN A 143 8.32 -15.44 5.68
N ALA A 144 9.51 -14.86 5.82
CA ALA A 144 9.70 -13.63 6.60
C ALA A 144 8.84 -12.47 6.07
N TRP A 145 8.91 -12.21 4.75
CA TRP A 145 8.08 -11.18 4.10
C TRP A 145 6.58 -11.50 4.18
N THR A 146 6.18 -12.77 4.12
CA THR A 146 4.79 -13.19 4.31
C THR A 146 4.30 -12.87 5.72
N GLY A 147 5.14 -13.08 6.74
CA GLY A 147 4.86 -12.72 8.13
C GLY A 147 4.66 -11.22 8.30
N VAL A 148 5.58 -10.42 7.76
CA VAL A 148 5.49 -8.96 7.73
C VAL A 148 4.20 -8.48 7.05
N LEU A 149 3.89 -9.01 5.86
CA LEU A 149 2.67 -8.68 5.12
C LEU A 149 1.41 -8.97 5.95
N GLY A 150 1.37 -10.12 6.64
CA GLY A 150 0.25 -10.49 7.51
C GLY A 150 0.03 -9.49 8.64
N ARG A 151 1.11 -9.00 9.27
CA ARG A 151 1.04 -7.99 10.33
C ARG A 151 0.57 -6.64 9.79
N LEU A 152 1.09 -6.19 8.65
CA LEU A 152 0.65 -4.94 8.01
C LEU A 152 -0.84 -4.99 7.62
N ALA A 153 -1.32 -6.12 7.10
CA ALA A 153 -2.73 -6.32 6.82
C ALA A 153 -3.59 -6.26 8.09
N ASN A 154 -3.13 -6.87 9.18
CA ASN A 154 -3.81 -6.79 10.47
C ASN A 154 -3.87 -5.35 11.01
N ALA A 155 -2.75 -4.61 10.96
CA ALA A 155 -2.71 -3.20 11.35
C ALA A 155 -3.72 -2.36 10.55
N THR A 156 -3.85 -2.62 9.25
CA THR A 156 -4.87 -1.98 8.39
C THR A 156 -6.29 -2.23 8.89
N LEU A 157 -6.62 -3.50 9.18
CA LEU A 157 -7.94 -3.86 9.69
C LEU A 157 -8.25 -3.22 11.05
N VAL A 158 -7.25 -3.10 11.91
CA VAL A 158 -7.37 -2.40 13.20
C VAL A 158 -7.66 -0.92 12.97
N GLN A 159 -6.91 -0.26 12.09
CA GLN A 159 -7.09 1.17 11.79
C GLN A 159 -8.43 1.47 11.12
N LEU A 160 -8.87 0.64 10.17
CA LEU A 160 -10.19 0.77 9.54
C LEU A 160 -11.38 0.56 10.51
N ARG A 161 -11.14 -0.04 11.68
CA ARG A 161 -12.17 -0.16 12.73
C ARG A 161 -12.24 1.11 13.59
N LYS A 162 -11.16 1.88 13.66
CA LYS A 162 -11.08 3.12 14.45
C LYS A 162 -11.68 4.32 13.71
N SER A 163 -11.65 4.31 12.37
CA SER A 163 -12.27 5.31 11.48
C SER A 163 -13.79 5.16 11.37
#